data_AF-A0A438GXH6-F1
#
_entry.id   AF-A0A438GXH6-F1
#
_cell.length_a   1.000
_cell.length_b   1.000
_cell.length_c   1.000
_cell.angle_alpha   90.00
_cell.angle_beta   90.00
_cell.angle_gamma   90.00
#
_symmetry.space_group_name_H-M   'P 1'
#
loop_
_entity.id
_entity.type
_entity.pdbx_description
1 polymer ?
#
loop_
_entity_poly.entity_id
_entity_poly.type
_entity_poly.pdbx_seq_one_letter_code
_entity_poly.pdbx_strand_id
1 'polypeptide(L)'
;MPLFSPKFSRSPNNPYAILFPSTLLPNIRSIPTMSLSSSSPSTLPHQQDSNEAQVLKYHNQTKHSFTNYARGPRGLDWANQPKPFRRFDSAPLVPLLHPPPPNQTPPPYSSVFLNLPPPKPISKSAISQLFFDSLAISAWKTTGFSTWSLRVNPSSGNLHPTESYIIAPAIESVSDSAFVAHYAPKEHSLEVRAEISSGFLPKFFPKGSFLIGFSSIFWREAWKYGERAFRYCNHDVGHAIAAVSMAAAELGWDVKVLDGLGYEDLKKLMGLEIFPEFEIPARPVKGKFPVIEFEHPDCVLVVFPNGVVSEVVRKRRSAVDMDGVHVMQIDTFYQILLHCLPSGSQNGGKQGRQLGLPFRVLSWDSEVHAVLFVHKVAGLPSGLYFLVRNEDHFDDLKKATRSNFKWAKPEGCPDDLPLYELTRGDFQELAKRISCHQDIAGDGCFSLGMVAHFEGTLQNKSAWMYPRLFWETGVLGQVLYLEAHAVGISATGIGCYFDDAVHELLGLRGSSFQSLYHFTVGGPVLDKRIMSLPAYPGPAVDS
;
A
#
# COMPACT_ATOMS: atom_id res chain seq x y z
N MET A 1 -69.36 -30.75 28.18
CA MET A 1 -69.40 -31.73 29.29
C MET A 1 -70.15 -32.96 28.81
N PRO A 2 -69.91 -34.18 29.35
CA PRO A 2 -68.94 -34.58 30.40
C PRO A 2 -67.51 -34.87 29.83
N LEU A 3 -66.38 -34.94 30.57
CA LEU A 3 -65.86 -35.88 31.62
C LEU A 3 -65.42 -37.27 31.05
N PHE A 4 -64.32 -37.96 31.40
CA PHE A 4 -63.13 -37.69 32.27
C PHE A 4 -61.92 -38.67 32.00
N SER A 5 -60.79 -38.43 32.72
CA SER A 5 -59.53 -39.19 33.05
C SER A 5 -59.47 -40.75 33.03
N PRO A 6 -58.31 -41.50 33.21
CA PRO A 6 -57.10 -41.18 34.02
C PRO A 6 -55.65 -41.77 33.73
N LYS A 7 -54.64 -41.10 34.34
CA LYS A 7 -53.35 -41.53 35.01
C LYS A 7 -52.44 -42.73 34.58
N PHE A 8 -51.13 -42.43 34.37
CA PHE A 8 -49.84 -43.06 34.83
C PHE A 8 -49.67 -44.60 34.94
N SER A 9 -48.53 -45.22 34.54
CA SER A 9 -47.19 -45.05 35.17
C SER A 9 -46.00 -45.86 34.52
N ARG A 10 -44.76 -45.50 34.91
CA ARG A 10 -43.45 -46.24 34.85
C ARG A 10 -42.72 -46.48 33.50
N SER A 11 -41.39 -46.59 33.62
CA SER A 11 -40.35 -46.91 32.62
C SER A 11 -39.35 -47.93 33.26
N PRO A 12 -38.21 -48.41 32.69
CA PRO A 12 -37.34 -47.79 31.66
C PRO A 12 -36.84 -48.70 30.49
N ASN A 13 -36.36 -48.08 29.41
CA ASN A 13 -34.97 -48.22 28.90
C ASN A 13 -34.74 -47.41 27.60
N ASN A 14 -33.51 -46.93 27.40
CA ASN A 14 -33.03 -46.11 26.27
C ASN A 14 -31.50 -46.37 26.14
N PRO A 15 -30.85 -46.36 24.96
CA PRO A 15 -30.63 -45.11 24.21
C PRO A 15 -30.83 -45.18 22.67
N TYR A 16 -31.75 -44.32 22.21
CA TYR A 16 -31.69 -43.46 21.01
C TYR A 16 -31.69 -44.01 19.57
N ALA A 17 -32.88 -43.83 18.95
CA ALA A 17 -33.16 -43.71 17.51
C ALA A 17 -34.50 -42.90 17.37
N ILE A 18 -34.93 -42.30 16.24
CA ILE A 18 -34.36 -42.21 14.89
C ILE A 18 -34.96 -41.00 14.10
N LEU A 19 -34.16 -40.33 13.25
CA LEU A 19 -34.53 -39.53 12.05
C LEU A 19 -35.45 -38.26 12.09
N PHE A 20 -35.43 -37.57 10.94
CA PHE A 20 -36.29 -36.50 10.36
C PHE A 20 -37.75 -36.99 10.08
N PRO A 21 -38.75 -36.25 9.47
CA PRO A 21 -38.65 -35.05 8.60
C PRO A 21 -39.82 -34.00 8.53
N SER A 22 -39.65 -32.98 7.66
CA SER A 22 -40.60 -32.15 6.86
C SER A 22 -42.11 -32.07 7.22
N THR A 23 -42.72 -30.86 7.30
CA THR A 23 -43.39 -30.07 6.21
C THR A 23 -44.07 -28.80 6.84
N LEU A 24 -44.69 -27.78 6.18
CA LEU A 24 -45.04 -27.41 4.78
C LEU A 24 -45.12 -25.84 4.59
N LEU A 25 -46.07 -25.32 3.79
CA LEU A 25 -46.36 -23.92 3.36
C LEU A 25 -47.91 -23.70 3.29
N PRO A 26 -48.54 -22.53 2.92
CA PRO A 26 -48.01 -21.27 2.34
C PRO A 26 -48.64 -19.92 2.83
N ASN A 27 -48.06 -18.76 2.43
CA ASN A 27 -48.73 -17.75 1.55
C ASN A 27 -47.86 -16.50 1.26
N ILE A 28 -48.17 -15.79 0.17
CA ILE A 28 -47.43 -14.60 -0.32
C ILE A 28 -48.36 -13.38 -0.41
N ARG A 29 -47.87 -12.19 -0.02
CA ARG A 29 -48.38 -10.88 -0.50
C ARG A 29 -47.24 -9.90 -0.77
N SER A 30 -47.49 -9.03 -1.74
CA SER A 30 -46.63 -7.99 -2.33
C SER A 30 -45.86 -7.10 -1.33
N ILE A 31 -44.60 -6.82 -1.66
CA ILE A 31 -43.78 -5.74 -1.08
C ILE A 31 -43.80 -4.55 -2.07
N PRO A 32 -44.01 -3.29 -1.61
CA PRO A 32 -43.97 -2.10 -2.47
C PRO A 32 -42.53 -1.63 -2.75
N THR A 33 -42.33 -1.00 -3.91
CA THR A 33 -41.07 -0.35 -4.30
C THR A 33 -40.77 0.88 -3.43
N MET A 34 -39.55 0.96 -2.89
CA MET A 34 -38.97 2.18 -2.32
C MET A 34 -37.59 2.44 -2.95
N SER A 35 -37.26 3.72 -3.13
CA SER A 35 -36.02 4.17 -3.79
C SER A 35 -34.77 3.90 -2.93
N LEU A 36 -33.77 3.27 -3.53
CA LEU A 36 -32.44 3.13 -2.94
C LEU A 36 -31.64 4.42 -3.10
N SER A 37 -31.68 5.28 -2.07
CA SER A 37 -30.65 6.29 -1.86
C SER A 37 -29.32 5.61 -1.55
N SER A 38 -28.21 6.14 -2.09
CA SER A 38 -26.88 5.56 -1.95
C SER A 38 -26.32 5.70 -0.53
N SER A 39 -26.47 4.64 0.26
CA SER A 39 -25.71 4.47 1.50
C SER A 39 -24.34 3.86 1.21
N SER A 40 -23.30 4.71 1.24
CA SER A 40 -21.94 4.27 1.60
C SER A 40 -21.96 3.48 2.93
N PRO A 41 -20.91 2.71 3.28
CA PRO A 41 -20.75 2.19 4.64
C PRO A 41 -20.55 3.35 5.63
N SER A 42 -21.67 3.91 6.11
CA SER A 42 -21.66 5.00 7.06
C SER A 42 -21.28 4.47 8.44
N THR A 43 -20.07 4.82 8.89
CA THR A 43 -19.90 5.20 10.29
C THR A 43 -21.04 6.15 10.65
N LEU A 44 -21.89 5.75 11.59
CA LEU A 44 -23.00 6.58 12.05
C LEU A 44 -22.43 7.95 12.47
N PRO A 45 -23.05 9.10 12.14
CA PRO A 45 -22.47 10.41 12.48
C PRO A 45 -22.05 10.51 13.96
N HIS A 46 -22.92 10.04 14.86
CA HIS A 46 -22.66 9.89 16.30
C HIS A 46 -21.34 9.18 16.66
N GLN A 47 -20.89 8.22 15.87
CA GLN A 47 -19.68 7.43 16.13
C GLN A 47 -18.41 8.17 15.69
N GLN A 48 -18.51 9.02 14.65
CA GLN A 48 -17.42 9.85 14.17
C GLN A 48 -17.25 11.10 15.05
N ASP A 49 -18.36 11.75 15.41
CA ASP A 49 -18.43 12.82 16.42
C ASP A 49 -17.86 12.36 17.77
N SER A 50 -18.18 11.12 18.18
CA SER A 50 -17.67 10.49 19.41
C SER A 50 -16.15 10.39 19.42
N ASN A 51 -15.53 9.99 18.31
CA ASN A 51 -14.09 9.78 18.23
C ASN A 51 -13.32 11.11 18.30
N GLU A 52 -13.78 12.15 17.60
CA GLU A 52 -13.18 13.50 17.71
C GLU A 52 -13.33 14.03 19.15
N ALA A 53 -14.53 13.92 19.74
CA ALA A 53 -14.78 14.33 21.12
C ALA A 53 -13.87 13.58 22.12
N GLN A 54 -13.59 12.29 21.90
CA GLN A 54 -12.65 11.50 22.70
C GLN A 54 -11.21 11.99 22.57
N VAL A 55 -10.73 12.29 21.35
CA VAL A 55 -9.38 12.83 21.12
C VAL A 55 -9.23 14.22 21.74
N LEU A 56 -10.21 15.12 21.56
CA LEU A 56 -10.21 16.45 22.17
C LEU A 56 -10.27 16.37 23.71
N LYS A 57 -11.06 15.45 24.26
CA LYS A 57 -11.14 15.17 25.70
C LYS A 57 -9.79 14.68 26.23
N TYR A 58 -9.17 13.68 25.60
CA TYR A 58 -7.84 13.18 25.95
C TYR A 58 -6.78 14.30 25.88
N HIS A 59 -6.80 15.07 24.79
CA HIS A 59 -5.86 16.16 24.57
C HIS A 59 -6.02 17.30 25.60
N ASN A 60 -7.21 17.53 26.14
CA ASN A 60 -7.41 18.50 27.20
C ASN A 60 -7.10 17.94 28.60
N GLN A 61 -7.48 16.70 28.90
CA GLN A 61 -7.21 16.04 30.19
C GLN A 61 -5.70 15.86 30.46
N THR A 62 -4.92 15.56 29.42
CA THR A 62 -3.47 15.29 29.57
C THR A 62 -2.56 16.50 29.35
N LYS A 63 -3.11 17.73 29.40
CA LYS A 63 -2.31 18.98 29.43
C LYS A 63 -1.64 19.18 30.80
N HIS A 64 -0.59 19.98 30.81
CA HIS A 64 -0.08 20.63 32.03
C HIS A 64 -0.53 22.10 32.01
N SER A 65 -0.77 22.67 33.18
CA SER A 65 -0.85 24.11 33.43
C SER A 65 0.17 24.50 34.51
N PHE A 66 0.40 25.79 34.71
CA PHE A 66 1.26 26.29 35.79
C PHE A 66 0.78 25.90 37.19
N THR A 67 -0.50 25.54 37.35
CA THR A 67 -1.13 25.20 38.64
C THR A 67 -1.45 23.71 38.80
N ASN A 68 -1.42 22.91 37.73
CA ASN A 68 -1.71 21.48 37.79
C ASN A 68 -1.03 20.69 36.66
N TYR A 69 -0.41 19.56 37.01
CA TYR A 69 0.16 18.64 36.03
C TYR A 69 -0.90 17.61 35.58
N ALA A 70 -0.73 17.04 34.37
CA ALA A 70 -1.47 15.87 33.93
C ALA A 70 -1.36 14.73 34.95
N ARG A 71 -2.39 13.88 35.05
CA ARG A 71 -2.50 12.85 36.09
C ARG A 71 -1.49 11.72 35.88
N GLY A 72 -0.43 11.75 36.66
CA GLY A 72 0.53 10.65 36.84
C GLY A 72 0.16 9.72 38.01
N PRO A 73 0.89 8.60 38.18
CA PRO A 73 0.80 7.77 39.38
C PRO A 73 1.25 8.54 40.63
N ARG A 74 0.68 8.23 41.80
CA ARG A 74 1.04 8.87 43.09
C ARG A 74 2.41 8.45 43.64
N GLY A 75 3.04 7.46 43.00
CA GLY A 75 4.33 6.88 43.31
C GLY A 75 4.59 5.73 42.34
N LEU A 76 5.85 5.39 42.08
CA LEU A 76 6.22 4.36 41.10
C LEU A 76 5.91 2.96 41.64
N ASP A 77 5.28 2.12 40.82
CA ASP A 77 5.03 0.72 41.16
C ASP A 77 6.27 -0.13 40.87
N TRP A 78 7.20 -0.19 41.82
CA TRP A 78 8.41 -0.99 41.70
C TRP A 78 8.16 -2.52 41.61
N ALA A 79 6.96 -3.01 41.95
CA ALA A 79 6.63 -4.43 41.77
C ALA A 79 6.33 -4.78 40.30
N ASN A 80 5.91 -3.78 39.52
CA ASN A 80 5.63 -3.85 38.08
C ASN A 80 6.51 -2.86 37.28
N GLN A 81 7.76 -2.63 37.72
CA GLN A 81 8.72 -1.85 36.96
C GLN A 81 8.94 -2.51 35.57
N PRO A 82 8.75 -1.77 34.47
CA PRO A 82 8.81 -2.34 33.13
C PRO A 82 10.22 -2.78 32.74
N LYS A 83 10.33 -3.87 31.97
CA LYS A 83 11.60 -4.29 31.36
C LYS A 83 12.07 -3.24 30.33
N PRO A 84 13.34 -2.78 30.37
CA PRO A 84 13.88 -1.81 29.41
C PRO A 84 14.18 -2.40 28.01
N PHE A 85 14.07 -3.72 27.87
CA PHE A 85 14.27 -4.46 26.62
C PHE A 85 13.25 -5.61 26.54
N ARG A 86 12.53 -5.71 25.42
CA ARG A 86 11.80 -6.91 25.01
C ARG A 86 12.82 -7.97 24.57
N ARG A 87 12.47 -9.24 24.76
CA ARG A 87 13.19 -10.43 24.29
C ARG A 87 12.17 -11.51 23.97
N PHE A 88 12.45 -12.33 22.98
CA PHE A 88 11.65 -13.49 22.59
C PHE A 88 12.53 -14.74 22.73
N ASP A 89 12.67 -15.25 23.95
CA ASP A 89 13.71 -16.24 24.31
C ASP A 89 13.67 -17.57 23.52
N SER A 90 12.55 -17.88 22.85
CA SER A 90 12.39 -19.04 21.96
C SER A 90 12.79 -18.80 20.49
N ALA A 91 13.09 -17.57 20.10
CA ALA A 91 13.41 -17.18 18.73
C ALA A 91 14.93 -17.28 18.45
N PRO A 92 15.36 -17.81 17.28
CA PRO A 92 16.76 -17.79 16.88
C PRO A 92 17.35 -16.37 16.89
N LEU A 93 18.37 -16.16 17.74
CA LEU A 93 19.07 -14.89 17.89
C LEU A 93 20.26 -14.81 16.92
N VAL A 94 20.09 -14.03 15.86
CA VAL A 94 21.14 -13.74 14.87
C VAL A 94 21.88 -12.46 15.28
N PRO A 95 23.17 -12.52 15.64
CA PRO A 95 23.96 -11.32 15.92
C PRO A 95 24.15 -10.49 14.65
N LEU A 96 23.97 -9.17 14.76
CA LEU A 96 24.35 -8.22 13.73
C LEU A 96 25.84 -7.84 13.87
N LEU A 97 26.37 -7.11 12.89
CA LEU A 97 27.78 -6.74 12.82
C LEU A 97 27.99 -5.34 13.42
N HIS A 98 28.54 -5.26 14.64
CA HIS A 98 29.00 -3.98 15.19
C HIS A 98 29.90 -3.27 14.16
N PRO A 99 29.49 -2.10 13.62
CA PRO A 99 30.28 -1.44 12.59
C PRO A 99 31.65 -1.03 13.14
N PRO A 100 32.75 -1.25 12.40
CA PRO A 100 34.02 -0.67 12.79
C PRO A 100 33.91 0.86 12.75
N PRO A 101 34.70 1.60 13.56
CA PRO A 101 34.87 3.04 13.38
C PRO A 101 35.22 3.33 11.92
N PRO A 102 34.58 4.34 11.27
CA PRO A 102 34.65 4.46 9.83
C PRO A 102 36.08 4.79 9.38
N ASN A 103 36.66 3.93 8.55
CA ASN A 103 38.01 4.07 7.97
C ASN A 103 38.15 5.27 7.00
N GLN A 104 37.07 6.01 6.77
CA GLN A 104 36.99 7.21 5.95
C GLN A 104 36.15 8.24 6.71
N THR A 105 36.40 9.53 6.49
CA THR A 105 35.55 10.58 7.05
C THR A 105 34.10 10.37 6.59
N PRO A 106 33.11 10.24 7.49
CA PRO A 106 31.71 10.07 7.08
C PRO A 106 31.22 11.30 6.31
N PRO A 107 30.21 11.15 5.43
CA PRO A 107 29.67 12.26 4.67
C PRO A 107 29.12 13.36 5.60
N PRO A 108 29.21 14.65 5.26
CA PRO A 108 28.65 15.72 6.09
C PRO A 108 27.14 15.53 6.27
N TYR A 109 26.62 15.74 7.48
CA TYR A 109 25.17 15.65 7.80
C TYR A 109 24.27 16.41 6.80
N SER A 110 24.75 17.51 6.23
CA SER A 110 24.02 18.29 5.21
C SER A 110 23.85 17.58 3.85
N SER A 111 24.66 16.57 3.52
CA SER A 111 24.66 15.97 2.18
C SER A 111 23.39 15.16 1.89
N VAL A 112 22.86 14.43 2.88
CA VAL A 112 21.65 13.60 2.70
C VAL A 112 20.39 14.43 2.43
N PHE A 113 20.39 15.72 2.81
CA PHE A 113 19.32 16.67 2.47
C PHE A 113 19.43 17.24 1.05
N LEU A 114 20.57 17.02 0.36
CA LEU A 114 20.84 17.51 -0.98
C LEU A 114 20.76 16.38 -2.02
N ASN A 115 21.47 15.28 -1.80
CA ASN A 115 21.40 14.05 -2.59
C ASN A 115 21.78 12.85 -1.71
N LEU A 116 21.01 11.77 -1.80
CA LEU A 116 21.39 10.49 -1.21
C LEU A 116 22.50 9.82 -2.05
N PRO A 117 23.42 9.05 -1.42
CA PRO A 117 24.39 8.22 -2.14
C PRO A 117 23.69 7.11 -2.94
N PRO A 118 24.41 6.40 -3.83
CA PRO A 118 23.88 5.23 -4.51
C PRO A 118 23.39 4.16 -3.51
N PRO A 119 22.24 3.50 -3.76
CA PRO A 119 21.68 2.51 -2.84
C PRO A 119 22.63 1.32 -2.64
N LYS A 120 22.96 1.03 -1.38
CA LYS A 120 23.65 -0.20 -1.00
C LYS A 120 22.72 -1.41 -1.19
N PRO A 121 23.24 -2.62 -1.52
CA PRO A 121 22.41 -3.82 -1.55
C PRO A 121 21.93 -4.22 -0.16
N ILE A 122 20.71 -4.75 -0.06
CA ILE A 122 20.25 -5.44 1.16
C ILE A 122 21.26 -6.55 1.46
N SER A 123 21.83 -6.49 2.67
CA SER A 123 22.86 -7.41 3.14
C SER A 123 22.91 -7.34 4.66
N LYS A 124 23.46 -8.36 5.32
CA LYS A 124 23.63 -8.35 6.77
C LYS A 124 24.39 -7.11 7.26
N SER A 125 25.41 -6.67 6.52
CA SER A 125 26.18 -5.45 6.83
C SER A 125 25.32 -4.19 6.73
N ALA A 126 24.56 -4.00 5.64
CA ALA A 126 23.74 -2.80 5.46
C ALA A 126 22.56 -2.73 6.46
N ILE A 127 21.90 -3.85 6.76
CA ILE A 127 20.87 -3.93 7.81
C ILE A 127 21.47 -3.70 9.20
N SER A 128 22.68 -4.19 9.45
CA SER A 128 23.40 -3.93 10.70
C SER A 128 23.65 -2.43 10.90
N GLN A 129 24.19 -1.76 9.88
CA GLN A 129 24.44 -0.32 9.88
C GLN A 129 23.13 0.47 10.10
N LEU A 130 22.05 0.11 9.39
CA LEU A 130 20.73 0.72 9.56
C LEU A 130 20.27 0.69 11.03
N PHE A 131 20.32 -0.47 11.67
CA PHE A 131 19.90 -0.63 13.07
C PHE A 131 20.87 0.01 14.07
N PHE A 132 22.16 0.07 13.73
CA PHE A 132 23.19 0.72 14.54
C PHE A 132 22.97 2.25 14.59
N ASP A 133 22.75 2.87 13.43
CA ASP A 133 22.64 4.33 13.29
C ASP A 133 21.23 4.89 13.56
N SER A 134 20.26 4.03 13.92
CA SER A 134 18.87 4.46 14.18
C SER A 134 18.29 4.04 15.54
N LEU A 135 18.57 2.83 16.02
CA LEU A 135 17.80 2.19 17.10
C LEU A 135 18.68 1.50 18.17
N ALA A 136 20.00 1.42 17.99
CA ALA A 136 20.91 0.79 18.94
C ALA A 136 21.10 1.59 20.24
N ILE A 137 21.77 0.96 21.21
CA ILE A 137 22.30 1.66 22.39
C ILE A 137 23.47 2.54 21.95
N SER A 138 23.33 3.86 22.16
CA SER A 138 24.34 4.87 21.80
C SER A 138 25.34 5.13 22.92
N ALA A 139 24.92 4.99 24.19
CA ALA A 139 25.75 5.17 25.37
C ALA A 139 25.14 4.52 26.62
N TRP A 140 25.91 4.47 27.70
CA TRP A 140 25.42 4.13 29.04
C TRP A 140 25.65 5.31 29.98
N LYS A 141 24.68 5.59 30.86
CA LYS A 141 24.76 6.63 31.88
C LYS A 141 24.57 6.02 33.27
N THR A 142 25.50 6.34 34.17
CA THR A 142 25.53 5.84 35.56
C THR A 142 25.47 7.00 36.54
N THR A 143 24.77 6.81 37.66
CA THR A 143 24.88 7.69 38.84
C THR A 143 24.58 6.89 40.11
N GLY A 144 25.43 7.03 41.13
CA GLY A 144 25.44 6.13 42.28
C GLY A 144 25.56 4.67 41.84
N PHE A 145 24.65 3.81 42.31
CA PHE A 145 24.60 2.39 41.97
C PHE A 145 23.70 2.06 40.75
N SER A 146 23.15 3.07 40.08
CA SER A 146 22.16 2.90 39.01
C SER A 146 22.73 3.26 37.65
N THR A 147 22.50 2.38 36.66
CA THR A 147 22.99 2.50 35.27
C THR A 147 21.84 2.26 34.30
N TRP A 148 21.77 3.06 33.23
CA TRP A 148 20.75 2.95 32.18
C TRP A 148 21.31 3.25 30.80
N SER A 149 20.82 2.53 29.79
CA SER A 149 21.17 2.71 28.38
C SER A 149 20.50 3.93 27.79
N LEU A 150 21.26 4.73 27.05
CA LEU A 150 20.73 5.71 26.10
C LEU A 150 20.67 5.01 24.72
N ARG A 151 19.59 5.19 23.96
CA ARG A 151 19.48 4.72 22.56
C ARG A 151 19.82 5.86 21.60
N VAL A 152 19.94 5.58 20.30
CA VAL A 152 20.13 6.60 19.26
C VAL A 152 18.92 7.52 19.18
N ASN A 153 17.71 6.96 19.12
CA ASN A 153 16.49 7.74 19.28
C ASN A 153 16.29 8.16 20.76
N PRO A 154 15.97 9.44 21.03
CA PRO A 154 15.63 9.89 22.37
C PRO A 154 14.29 9.29 22.82
N SER A 155 14.14 9.14 24.13
CA SER A 155 12.91 8.65 24.74
C SER A 155 12.51 9.46 25.96
N SER A 156 11.20 9.61 26.16
CA SER A 156 10.57 10.36 27.24
C SER A 156 10.99 9.86 28.62
N GLY A 157 11.95 10.56 29.23
CA GLY A 157 12.50 10.15 30.52
C GLY A 157 13.32 8.85 30.49
N ASN A 158 13.78 8.43 29.30
CA ASN A 158 14.62 7.27 29.00
C ASN A 158 13.97 5.91 29.38
N LEU A 159 12.72 5.70 28.96
CA LEU A 159 11.94 4.48 29.23
C LEU A 159 11.83 3.55 28.02
N HIS A 160 12.00 4.10 26.81
CA HIS A 160 12.06 3.42 25.51
C HIS A 160 10.82 2.53 25.24
N PRO A 161 9.62 3.11 25.10
CA PRO A 161 8.39 2.36 24.82
C PRO A 161 8.43 1.59 23.51
N THR A 162 9.12 2.14 22.50
CA THR A 162 9.15 1.62 21.13
C THR A 162 10.08 0.42 20.99
N GLU A 163 9.56 -0.70 20.48
CA GLU A 163 10.34 -1.80 19.92
C GLU A 163 10.18 -1.83 18.39
N SER A 164 11.03 -2.59 17.70
CA SER A 164 11.11 -2.58 16.24
C SER A 164 11.23 -3.97 15.63
N TYR A 165 10.63 -4.12 14.45
CA TYR A 165 10.56 -5.36 13.68
C TYR A 165 11.06 -5.11 12.26
N ILE A 166 11.73 -6.09 11.67
CA ILE A 166 12.07 -6.10 10.24
C ILE A 166 11.26 -7.19 9.54
N ILE A 167 10.69 -6.87 8.38
CA ILE A 167 10.09 -7.83 7.45
C ILE A 167 10.87 -7.74 6.14
N ALA A 168 11.62 -8.78 5.80
CA ALA A 168 12.67 -8.73 4.77
C ALA A 168 12.62 -9.94 3.81
N PRO A 169 13.21 -9.82 2.61
CA PRO A 169 13.53 -10.98 1.78
C PRO A 169 14.60 -11.84 2.45
N ALA A 170 15.00 -12.95 1.82
CA ALA A 170 16.19 -13.70 2.25
C ALA A 170 17.42 -12.78 2.32
N ILE A 171 18.20 -12.92 3.40
CA ILE A 171 19.43 -12.16 3.64
C ILE A 171 20.49 -13.16 4.12
N GLU A 172 21.56 -13.28 3.34
CA GLU A 172 22.71 -14.14 3.65
C GLU A 172 23.22 -13.92 5.08
N SER A 173 23.49 -15.02 5.79
CA SER A 173 23.88 -15.03 7.22
C SER A 173 22.83 -14.44 8.20
N VAL A 174 21.56 -14.31 7.77
CA VAL A 174 20.41 -13.98 8.64
C VAL A 174 19.26 -14.96 8.45
N SER A 175 18.78 -15.16 7.22
CA SER A 175 17.78 -16.17 6.86
C SER A 175 17.83 -16.48 5.37
N ASP A 176 17.71 -17.78 5.01
CA ASP A 176 17.69 -18.26 3.63
C ASP A 176 16.32 -18.05 2.94
N SER A 177 15.29 -17.72 3.72
CA SER A 177 13.94 -17.38 3.26
C SER A 177 13.55 -15.95 3.68
N ALA A 178 12.45 -15.44 3.13
CA ALA A 178 11.89 -14.17 3.59
C ALA A 178 11.36 -14.32 5.02
N PHE A 179 11.51 -13.30 5.86
CA PHE A 179 11.33 -13.46 7.32
C PHE A 179 10.78 -12.22 8.02
N VAL A 180 10.24 -12.44 9.22
CA VAL A 180 9.89 -11.43 10.22
C VAL A 180 10.80 -11.62 11.44
N ALA A 181 11.50 -10.56 11.87
CA ALA A 181 12.34 -10.60 13.07
C ALA A 181 12.13 -9.37 13.96
N HIS A 182 12.30 -9.55 15.27
CA HIS A 182 12.39 -8.46 16.26
C HIS A 182 13.85 -7.99 16.37
N TYR A 183 14.08 -6.69 16.48
CA TYR A 183 15.42 -6.15 16.78
C TYR A 183 15.63 -6.05 18.28
N ALA A 184 16.61 -6.78 18.81
CA ALA A 184 17.04 -6.73 20.20
C ALA A 184 18.22 -5.74 20.36
N PRO A 185 17.99 -4.48 20.81
CA PRO A 185 19.01 -3.43 20.80
C PRO A 185 20.08 -3.58 21.89
N LYS A 186 19.83 -4.41 22.92
CA LYS A 186 20.83 -4.72 23.97
C LYS A 186 21.92 -5.67 23.47
N GLU A 187 21.55 -6.64 22.65
CA GLU A 187 22.47 -7.60 22.03
C GLU A 187 22.86 -7.20 20.59
N HIS A 188 22.36 -6.07 20.07
CA HIS A 188 22.49 -5.66 18.66
C HIS A 188 22.28 -6.85 17.70
N SER A 189 21.09 -7.45 17.79
CA SER A 189 20.78 -8.75 17.19
C SER A 189 19.35 -8.79 16.65
N LEU A 190 19.07 -9.71 15.73
CA LEU A 190 17.72 -10.02 15.25
C LEU A 190 17.24 -11.32 15.87
N GLU A 191 16.10 -11.28 16.55
CA GLU A 191 15.34 -12.47 16.98
C GLU A 191 14.39 -12.85 15.85
N VAL A 192 14.72 -13.89 15.07
CA VAL A 192 13.90 -14.32 13.91
C VAL A 192 12.64 -15.02 14.42
N ARG A 193 11.47 -14.44 14.15
CA ARG A 193 10.18 -14.85 14.75
C ARG A 193 9.34 -15.72 13.83
N ALA A 194 9.40 -15.50 12.52
CA ALA A 194 8.68 -16.29 11.52
C ALA A 194 9.39 -16.23 10.16
N GLU A 195 9.26 -17.31 9.39
CA GLU A 195 9.50 -17.31 7.95
C GLU A 195 8.18 -17.00 7.22
N ILE A 196 8.27 -16.33 6.06
CA ILE A 196 7.13 -15.92 5.24
C ILE A 196 7.38 -16.23 3.76
N SER A 197 6.31 -16.19 2.94
CA SER A 197 6.43 -16.40 1.51
C SER A 197 7.38 -15.38 0.86
N SER A 198 8.37 -15.87 0.11
CA SER A 198 9.32 -15.05 -0.66
C SER A 198 8.64 -14.15 -1.70
N GLY A 199 7.42 -14.50 -2.12
CA GLY A 199 6.59 -13.67 -2.99
C GLY A 199 5.88 -12.49 -2.30
N PHE A 200 5.90 -12.39 -0.96
CA PHE A 200 5.17 -11.34 -0.24
C PHE A 200 5.65 -9.93 -0.59
N LEU A 201 6.94 -9.61 -0.38
CA LEU A 201 7.45 -8.27 -0.66
C LEU A 201 7.46 -7.92 -2.16
N PRO A 202 7.91 -8.79 -3.09
CA PRO A 202 7.90 -8.49 -4.52
C PRO A 202 6.50 -8.30 -5.14
N LYS A 203 5.43 -8.79 -4.48
CA LYS A 203 4.04 -8.59 -4.92
C LYS A 203 3.54 -7.15 -4.71
N PHE A 204 4.11 -6.43 -3.74
CA PHE A 204 3.61 -5.11 -3.33
C PHE A 204 4.65 -3.98 -3.45
N PHE A 205 5.95 -4.30 -3.50
CA PHE A 205 7.03 -3.32 -3.44
C PHE A 205 8.14 -3.60 -4.48
N PRO A 206 8.88 -2.55 -4.93
CA PRO A 206 10.01 -2.72 -5.85
C PRO A 206 11.08 -3.69 -5.35
N LYS A 207 11.81 -4.33 -6.27
CA LYS A 207 12.95 -5.20 -5.93
C LYS A 207 13.98 -4.41 -5.10
N GLY A 208 14.40 -5.00 -3.98
CA GLY A 208 15.29 -4.35 -3.02
C GLY A 208 14.57 -3.56 -1.92
N SER A 209 13.24 -3.70 -1.79
CA SER A 209 12.50 -3.16 -0.66
C SER A 209 12.42 -4.15 0.52
N PHE A 210 12.31 -3.61 1.73
CA PHE A 210 11.98 -4.32 2.97
C PHE A 210 11.16 -3.39 3.89
N LEU A 211 10.60 -3.92 4.97
CA LEU A 211 9.79 -3.14 5.92
C LEU A 211 10.45 -3.04 7.29
N ILE A 212 10.25 -1.90 7.96
CA ILE A 212 10.56 -1.70 9.38
C ILE A 212 9.26 -1.35 10.11
N GLY A 213 8.79 -2.26 10.96
CA GLY A 213 7.63 -2.07 11.83
C GLY A 213 8.00 -1.49 13.19
N PHE A 214 7.07 -0.76 13.80
CA PHE A 214 7.19 -0.23 15.16
C PHE A 214 5.98 -0.60 16.02
N SER A 215 6.25 -0.95 17.28
CA SER A 215 5.24 -1.16 18.32
C SER A 215 5.61 -0.42 19.60
N SER A 216 4.61 -0.05 20.39
CA SER A 216 4.78 0.62 21.67
C SER A 216 4.27 -0.24 22.82
N ILE A 217 5.16 -0.49 23.79
CA ILE A 217 4.79 -1.04 25.10
C ILE A 217 4.35 0.13 25.98
N PHE A 218 3.07 0.51 25.88
CA PHE A 218 2.51 1.69 26.56
C PHE A 218 2.75 1.71 28.08
N TRP A 219 2.89 0.55 28.71
CA TRP A 219 3.21 0.47 30.15
C TRP A 219 4.56 1.10 30.51
N ARG A 220 5.55 1.09 29.62
CA ARG A 220 6.86 1.71 29.87
C ARG A 220 6.73 3.17 30.27
N GLU A 221 5.99 3.94 29.46
CA GLU A 221 5.65 5.34 29.75
C GLU A 221 4.61 5.49 30.87
N ALA A 222 3.55 4.67 30.87
CA ALA A 222 2.44 4.80 31.82
C ALA A 222 2.85 4.57 33.28
N TRP A 223 3.83 3.68 33.51
CA TRP A 223 4.44 3.42 34.81
C TRP A 223 5.00 4.68 35.50
N LYS A 224 5.42 5.69 34.73
CA LYS A 224 5.99 6.95 35.23
C LYS A 224 5.09 8.16 34.99
N TYR A 225 4.41 8.23 33.84
CA TYR A 225 3.70 9.42 33.37
C TYR A 225 2.16 9.29 33.33
N GLY A 226 1.61 8.12 33.68
CA GLY A 226 0.16 7.90 33.80
C GLY A 226 -0.60 8.22 32.50
N GLU A 227 -1.68 9.00 32.61
CA GLU A 227 -2.59 9.31 31.49
C GLU A 227 -1.86 9.94 30.28
N ARG A 228 -0.74 10.65 30.51
CA ARG A 228 0.01 11.35 29.45
C ARG A 228 0.89 10.43 28.58
N ALA A 229 1.11 9.19 29.01
CA ALA A 229 2.01 8.22 28.37
C ALA A 229 1.80 8.04 26.86
N PHE A 230 0.55 7.96 26.40
CA PHE A 230 0.24 7.77 24.98
C PHE A 230 0.81 8.89 24.08
N ARG A 231 0.91 10.15 24.57
CA ARG A 231 1.62 11.22 23.84
C ARG A 231 3.11 10.92 23.69
N TYR A 232 3.73 10.41 24.74
CA TYR A 232 5.16 10.14 24.78
C TYR A 232 5.52 8.95 23.90
N CYS A 233 4.74 7.87 23.91
CA CYS A 233 4.89 6.77 22.95
C CYS A 233 4.84 7.28 21.50
N ASN A 234 3.87 8.14 21.15
CA ASN A 234 3.77 8.73 19.81
C ASN A 234 4.95 9.65 19.45
N HIS A 235 5.52 10.39 20.41
CA HIS A 235 6.74 11.18 20.19
C HIS A 235 7.97 10.28 19.98
N ASP A 236 8.13 9.25 20.82
CA ASP A 236 9.25 8.31 20.77
C ASP A 236 9.22 7.48 19.46
N VAL A 237 8.02 7.11 18.97
CA VAL A 237 7.80 6.54 17.61
C VAL A 237 8.17 7.56 16.52
N GLY A 238 7.75 8.82 16.63
CA GLY A 238 8.15 9.87 15.68
C GLY A 238 9.67 10.06 15.60
N HIS A 239 10.37 9.93 16.73
CA HIS A 239 11.83 9.90 16.79
C HIS A 239 12.44 8.64 16.15
N ALA A 240 11.83 7.47 16.35
CA ALA A 240 12.26 6.22 15.72
C ALA A 240 12.11 6.26 14.18
N ILE A 241 10.99 6.80 13.68
CA ILE A 241 10.77 7.03 12.23
C ILE A 241 11.85 7.95 11.67
N ALA A 242 12.10 9.10 12.30
CA ALA A 242 13.13 10.03 11.85
C ALA A 242 14.53 9.41 11.84
N ALA A 243 14.88 8.64 12.89
CA ALA A 243 16.17 7.97 12.99
C ALA A 243 16.36 6.90 11.90
N VAL A 244 15.34 6.07 11.61
CA VAL A 244 15.39 5.08 10.53
C VAL A 244 15.48 5.76 9.16
N SER A 245 14.75 6.86 8.91
CA SER A 245 14.86 7.61 7.66
C SER A 245 16.25 8.20 7.44
N MET A 246 16.90 8.73 8.48
CA MET A 246 18.27 9.24 8.39
C MET A 246 19.31 8.13 8.16
N ALA A 247 19.22 7.02 8.90
CA ALA A 247 20.11 5.88 8.70
C ALA A 247 19.93 5.24 7.30
N ALA A 248 18.69 5.13 6.81
CA ALA A 248 18.41 4.66 5.46
C ALA A 248 18.98 5.61 4.39
N ALA A 249 18.86 6.91 4.59
CA ALA A 249 19.43 7.94 3.71
C ALA A 249 20.96 7.80 3.55
N GLU A 250 21.70 7.51 4.63
CA GLU A 250 23.15 7.23 4.56
C GLU A 250 23.52 5.92 3.85
N LEU A 251 22.56 5.00 3.69
CA LEU A 251 22.69 3.77 2.92
C LEU A 251 22.21 3.92 1.46
N GLY A 252 21.73 5.10 1.07
CA GLY A 252 21.19 5.39 -0.27
C GLY A 252 19.76 4.90 -0.47
N TRP A 253 19.01 4.69 0.61
CA TRP A 253 17.62 4.24 0.60
C TRP A 253 16.66 5.39 0.93
N ASP A 254 15.45 5.34 0.37
CA ASP A 254 14.33 6.22 0.68
C ASP A 254 13.29 5.45 1.53
N VAL A 255 12.48 6.18 2.30
CA VAL A 255 11.63 5.61 3.36
C VAL A 255 10.26 6.27 3.38
N LYS A 256 9.19 5.46 3.46
CA LYS A 256 7.81 5.94 3.58
C LYS A 256 7.03 5.17 4.63
N VAL A 257 6.19 5.88 5.38
CA VAL A 257 5.14 5.26 6.22
C VAL A 257 4.10 4.62 5.31
N LEU A 258 3.63 3.42 5.66
CA LEU A 258 2.45 2.81 5.07
C LEU A 258 1.24 3.10 5.98
N ASP A 259 0.48 4.13 5.62
CA ASP A 259 -0.65 4.67 6.38
C ASP A 259 -1.99 3.94 6.10
N GLY A 260 -2.06 3.14 5.03
CA GLY A 260 -3.25 2.36 4.66
C GLY A 260 -3.45 1.03 5.39
N LEU A 261 -2.74 0.75 6.49
CA LEU A 261 -2.87 -0.50 7.26
C LEU A 261 -3.50 -0.26 8.64
N GLY A 262 -4.51 -1.06 8.99
CA GLY A 262 -5.11 -1.02 10.31
C GLY A 262 -4.21 -1.66 11.38
N TYR A 263 -4.41 -1.30 12.65
CA TYR A 263 -3.62 -1.86 13.76
C TYR A 263 -3.72 -3.40 13.86
N GLU A 264 -4.86 -3.99 13.46
CA GLU A 264 -5.03 -5.45 13.35
C GLU A 264 -4.22 -6.09 12.20
N ASP A 265 -3.98 -5.37 11.12
CA ASP A 265 -3.15 -5.83 10.01
C ASP A 265 -1.66 -5.70 10.37
N LEU A 266 -1.30 -4.63 11.09
CA LEU A 266 0.02 -4.46 11.68
C LEU A 266 0.33 -5.51 12.77
N LYS A 267 -0.67 -5.90 13.60
CA LYS A 267 -0.54 -7.03 14.54
C LYS A 267 -0.13 -8.31 13.82
N LYS A 268 -0.77 -8.64 12.70
CA LYS A 268 -0.46 -9.83 11.90
C LYS A 268 0.90 -9.72 11.22
N LEU A 269 1.17 -8.59 10.57
CA LEU A 269 2.42 -8.32 9.84
C LEU A 269 3.67 -8.42 10.72
N MET A 270 3.58 -7.99 11.99
CA MET A 270 4.65 -8.10 12.98
C MET A 270 4.54 -9.35 13.87
N GLY A 271 3.54 -10.22 13.67
CA GLY A 271 3.33 -11.44 14.47
C GLY A 271 3.05 -11.18 15.96
N LEU A 272 2.31 -10.12 16.29
CA LEU A 272 1.97 -9.72 17.66
C LEU A 272 0.65 -10.36 18.17
N GLU A 273 -0.20 -10.85 17.28
CA GLU A 273 -1.51 -11.47 17.60
C GLU A 273 -1.42 -12.73 18.50
N ILE A 274 -0.22 -13.30 18.66
CA ILE A 274 0.05 -14.51 19.43
C ILE A 274 0.12 -14.22 20.95
N PHE A 275 0.23 -12.95 21.35
CA PHE A 275 0.31 -12.56 22.76
C PHE A 275 -1.07 -12.22 23.35
N PRO A 276 -1.37 -12.65 24.59
CA PRO A 276 -2.65 -12.33 25.24
C PRO A 276 -2.75 -10.83 25.48
N GLU A 277 -3.91 -10.25 25.16
CA GLU A 277 -4.20 -8.85 25.46
C GLU A 277 -4.38 -8.61 26.97
N PHE A 278 -4.06 -7.40 27.43
CA PHE A 278 -4.20 -7.06 28.84
C PHE A 278 -5.64 -6.61 29.17
N GLU A 279 -6.43 -7.53 29.73
CA GLU A 279 -7.71 -7.17 30.34
C GLU A 279 -7.51 -6.22 31.54
N ILE A 280 -7.98 -4.97 31.40
CA ILE A 280 -7.90 -3.97 32.47
C ILE A 280 -8.82 -4.38 33.63
N PRO A 281 -8.31 -4.62 34.86
CA PRO A 281 -9.15 -5.02 35.97
C PRO A 281 -10.19 -3.95 36.35
N ALA A 282 -11.46 -4.36 36.50
CA ALA A 282 -12.58 -3.47 36.83
C ALA A 282 -12.47 -2.74 38.19
N ARG A 283 -11.44 -3.05 38.99
CA ARG A 283 -11.06 -2.35 40.22
C ARG A 283 -9.54 -2.51 40.44
N PRO A 284 -8.86 -1.60 41.17
CA PRO A 284 -7.45 -1.79 41.50
C PRO A 284 -7.19 -3.10 42.25
N VAL A 285 -6.18 -3.85 41.81
CA VAL A 285 -5.72 -5.11 42.40
C VAL A 285 -4.22 -5.00 42.70
N LYS A 286 -3.75 -5.59 43.80
CA LYS A 286 -2.31 -5.70 44.12
C LYS A 286 -1.76 -7.01 43.57
N GLY A 287 -0.62 -6.97 42.89
CA GLY A 287 0.06 -8.14 42.36
C GLY A 287 1.15 -7.79 41.36
N LYS A 288 1.71 -8.82 40.71
CA LYS A 288 2.49 -8.65 39.48
C LYS A 288 1.58 -8.90 38.27
N PHE A 289 1.74 -8.11 37.22
CA PHE A 289 0.93 -8.19 36.00
C PHE A 289 1.82 -8.37 34.76
N PRO A 290 2.42 -9.55 34.50
CA PRO A 290 3.38 -9.72 33.39
C PRO A 290 2.82 -9.37 32.00
N VAL A 291 1.51 -9.49 31.81
CA VAL A 291 0.79 -9.19 30.57
C VAL A 291 0.62 -7.67 30.33
N ILE A 292 0.90 -6.82 31.32
CA ILE A 292 0.79 -5.35 31.17
C ILE A 292 1.82 -4.79 30.16
N GLU A 293 2.91 -5.51 29.91
CA GLU A 293 3.85 -5.26 28.81
C GLU A 293 3.35 -5.87 27.47
N PHE A 294 2.08 -5.67 27.14
CA PHE A 294 1.58 -5.94 25.78
C PHE A 294 2.09 -4.87 24.81
N GLU A 295 2.09 -5.19 23.52
CA GLU A 295 2.54 -4.30 22.45
C GLU A 295 1.34 -3.80 21.64
N HIS A 296 1.27 -2.49 21.43
CA HIS A 296 0.38 -1.89 20.43
C HIS A 296 1.19 -1.62 19.16
N PRO A 297 0.81 -2.12 17.96
CA PRO A 297 1.50 -1.76 16.74
C PRO A 297 1.16 -0.33 16.31
N ASP A 298 2.16 0.52 16.16
CA ASP A 298 1.96 1.95 15.87
C ASP A 298 1.94 2.22 14.35
N CYS A 299 2.92 1.71 13.62
CA CYS A 299 3.03 1.87 12.16
C CYS A 299 4.02 0.88 11.54
N VAL A 300 4.12 0.90 10.20
CA VAL A 300 5.20 0.26 9.45
C VAL A 300 5.74 1.19 8.37
N LEU A 301 7.05 1.14 8.15
CA LEU A 301 7.77 1.85 7.11
C LEU A 301 8.14 0.87 6.00
N VAL A 302 8.02 1.28 4.74
CA VAL A 302 8.75 0.66 3.62
C VAL A 302 10.07 1.39 3.41
N VAL A 303 11.16 0.64 3.33
CA VAL A 303 12.50 1.11 2.97
C VAL A 303 12.85 0.51 1.61
N PHE A 304 13.29 1.34 0.67
CA PHE A 304 13.53 0.95 -0.73
C PHE A 304 14.71 1.72 -1.32
N PRO A 305 15.40 1.21 -2.36
CA PRO A 305 16.52 1.93 -2.97
C PRO A 305 16.09 3.29 -3.52
N ASN A 306 16.74 4.37 -3.08
CA ASN A 306 16.58 5.65 -3.74
C ASN A 306 17.15 5.56 -5.15
N GLY A 307 16.59 6.36 -6.05
CA GLY A 307 16.89 6.31 -7.47
C GLY A 307 15.68 5.85 -8.25
N VAL A 308 15.01 4.73 -7.91
CA VAL A 308 14.02 4.05 -8.77
C VAL A 308 13.07 5.00 -9.50
N VAL A 309 12.32 5.86 -8.81
CA VAL A 309 11.39 6.82 -9.46
C VAL A 309 12.13 7.91 -10.24
N SER A 310 13.20 8.48 -9.68
CA SER A 310 13.95 9.56 -10.33
C SER A 310 14.76 9.09 -11.55
N GLU A 311 15.25 7.85 -11.52
CA GLU A 311 15.89 7.14 -12.62
C GLU A 311 14.87 6.81 -13.68
N VAL A 312 13.70 6.25 -13.31
CA VAL A 312 12.60 6.02 -14.24
C VAL A 312 12.19 7.32 -14.95
N VAL A 313 11.97 8.42 -14.22
CA VAL A 313 11.64 9.73 -14.81
C VAL A 313 12.75 10.25 -15.74
N ARG A 314 14.03 10.10 -15.36
CA ARG A 314 15.19 10.61 -16.13
C ARG A 314 15.56 9.73 -17.33
N LYS A 315 15.38 8.41 -17.26
CA LYS A 315 15.75 7.42 -18.29
C LYS A 315 14.59 7.02 -19.21
N ARG A 316 13.33 7.20 -18.81
CA ARG A 316 12.14 7.01 -19.66
C ARG A 316 12.31 7.76 -20.99
N ARG A 317 12.25 7.01 -22.09
CA ARG A 317 12.18 7.48 -23.47
C ARG A 317 10.96 6.85 -24.13
N SER A 318 10.59 7.36 -25.30
CA SER A 318 9.64 6.67 -26.17
C SER A 318 10.38 5.57 -26.93
N ALA A 319 9.78 4.38 -27.03
CA ALA A 319 10.28 3.33 -27.92
C ALA A 319 10.19 3.80 -29.38
N VAL A 320 11.25 3.60 -30.15
CA VAL A 320 11.22 3.84 -31.61
C VAL A 320 10.46 2.71 -32.30
N ASP A 321 10.56 1.49 -31.77
CA ASP A 321 9.89 0.28 -32.25
C ASP A 321 9.78 -0.78 -31.13
N MET A 322 8.93 -1.79 -31.30
CA MET A 322 8.72 -2.90 -30.35
C MET A 322 9.29 -4.22 -30.91
N ASP A 323 9.78 -5.10 -30.04
CA ASP A 323 10.52 -6.31 -30.45
C ASP A 323 9.66 -7.43 -31.07
N GLY A 324 8.33 -7.31 -31.04
CA GLY A 324 7.39 -8.29 -31.60
C GLY A 324 7.29 -9.61 -30.83
N VAL A 325 8.08 -9.82 -29.77
CA VAL A 325 8.25 -11.13 -29.11
C VAL A 325 8.12 -11.09 -27.59
N HIS A 326 8.16 -9.91 -26.96
CA HIS A 326 8.02 -9.78 -25.52
C HIS A 326 6.64 -10.24 -25.03
N VAL A 327 6.62 -10.98 -23.92
CA VAL A 327 5.37 -11.46 -23.29
C VAL A 327 5.31 -10.97 -21.85
N MET A 328 4.41 -10.03 -21.59
CA MET A 328 4.15 -9.46 -20.27
C MET A 328 3.41 -10.49 -19.39
N GLN A 329 3.64 -10.51 -18.07
CA GLN A 329 2.85 -11.33 -17.15
C GLN A 329 1.56 -10.61 -16.74
N ILE A 330 0.48 -11.36 -16.52
CA ILE A 330 -0.84 -10.79 -16.19
C ILE A 330 -0.83 -9.92 -14.92
N ASP A 331 -0.07 -10.29 -13.88
CA ASP A 331 0.07 -9.50 -12.66
C ASP A 331 0.71 -8.12 -12.95
N THR A 332 1.72 -8.09 -13.83
CA THR A 332 2.35 -6.85 -14.29
C THR A 332 1.36 -6.00 -15.10
N PHE A 333 0.58 -6.63 -15.98
CA PHE A 333 -0.46 -5.94 -16.75
C PHE A 333 -1.51 -5.29 -15.84
N TYR A 334 -2.06 -6.04 -14.87
CA TYR A 334 -3.03 -5.50 -13.91
C TYR A 334 -2.43 -4.40 -13.01
N GLN A 335 -1.17 -4.52 -12.58
CA GLN A 335 -0.48 -3.50 -11.80
C GLN A 335 -0.34 -2.17 -12.57
N ILE A 336 0.04 -2.22 -13.86
CA ILE A 336 0.10 -1.03 -14.73
C ILE A 336 -1.28 -0.38 -14.85
N LEU A 337 -2.34 -1.17 -15.05
CA LEU A 337 -3.70 -0.63 -15.21
C LEU A 337 -4.30 -0.09 -13.90
N LEU A 338 -3.98 -0.68 -12.74
CA LEU A 338 -4.36 -0.14 -11.43
C LEU A 338 -3.74 1.25 -11.20
N HIS A 339 -2.48 1.46 -11.59
CA HIS A 339 -1.84 2.77 -11.51
C HIS A 339 -2.40 3.78 -12.53
N CYS A 340 -3.11 3.33 -13.57
CA CYS A 340 -3.83 4.19 -14.50
C CYS A 340 -5.20 4.69 -13.96
N LEU A 341 -5.67 4.21 -12.81
CA LEU A 341 -6.97 4.58 -12.24
C LEU A 341 -6.94 5.94 -11.52
N PRO A 342 -8.00 6.77 -11.66
CA PRO A 342 -8.01 8.13 -11.13
C PRO A 342 -8.08 8.20 -9.60
N SER A 343 -8.80 7.30 -8.92
CA SER A 343 -8.90 7.31 -7.45
C SER A 343 -7.71 6.62 -6.76
N GLY A 344 -6.92 5.84 -7.50
CA GLY A 344 -5.99 4.84 -6.95
C GLY A 344 -6.74 3.63 -6.35
N SER A 345 -5.98 2.64 -5.85
CA SER A 345 -6.53 1.39 -5.28
C SER A 345 -6.88 1.45 -3.78
N GLN A 346 -6.37 2.46 -3.05
CA GLN A 346 -6.27 2.40 -1.58
C GLN A 346 -7.57 2.41 -0.77
N ASN A 347 -8.74 2.67 -1.36
CA ASN A 347 -9.99 2.93 -0.61
C ASN A 347 -11.17 1.99 -0.92
N GLY A 348 -11.06 1.08 -1.90
CA GLY A 348 -12.18 0.23 -2.35
C GLY A 348 -13.43 1.00 -2.83
N GLY A 349 -13.29 2.30 -3.09
CA GLY A 349 -14.36 3.21 -3.51
C GLY A 349 -14.40 3.36 -5.03
N LYS A 350 -15.57 3.78 -5.54
CA LYS A 350 -15.86 3.94 -6.97
C LYS A 350 -14.78 4.77 -7.69
N GLN A 351 -14.31 4.26 -8.82
CA GLN A 351 -13.36 4.95 -9.69
C GLN A 351 -14.04 6.07 -10.47
N GLY A 352 -13.40 7.24 -10.51
CA GLY A 352 -13.82 8.38 -11.32
C GLY A 352 -13.15 9.67 -10.85
N ARG A 353 -13.33 10.03 -9.57
CA ARG A 353 -12.73 11.23 -8.99
C ARG A 353 -11.20 11.15 -8.98
N GLN A 354 -10.51 12.15 -9.51
CA GLN A 354 -9.06 12.14 -9.58
C GLN A 354 -8.42 12.48 -8.22
N LEU A 355 -7.96 11.43 -7.51
CA LEU A 355 -7.39 11.49 -6.15
C LEU A 355 -5.98 10.88 -6.06
N GLY A 356 -5.68 9.89 -6.91
CA GLY A 356 -4.36 9.27 -7.00
C GLY A 356 -3.30 10.21 -7.60
N LEU A 357 -2.02 9.92 -7.36
CA LEU A 357 -0.93 10.54 -8.12
C LEU A 357 -0.77 9.83 -9.47
N PRO A 358 -0.50 10.55 -10.57
CA PRO A 358 -0.42 12.01 -10.71
C PRO A 358 -1.80 12.70 -10.88
N PHE A 359 -2.86 11.94 -11.14
CA PHE A 359 -4.19 12.41 -11.57
C PHE A 359 -4.81 13.54 -10.72
N ARG A 360 -4.57 13.59 -9.40
CA ARG A 360 -5.05 14.62 -8.46
C ARG A 360 -4.64 16.06 -8.77
N VAL A 361 -3.80 16.28 -9.78
CA VAL A 361 -3.46 17.61 -10.31
C VAL A 361 -4.59 18.19 -11.18
N LEU A 362 -5.50 17.35 -11.70
CA LEU A 362 -6.68 17.79 -12.46
C LEU A 362 -7.88 17.87 -11.51
N SER A 363 -8.63 18.97 -11.59
CA SER A 363 -9.69 19.31 -10.62
C SER A 363 -11.10 18.85 -11.03
N TRP A 364 -11.19 17.84 -11.90
CA TRP A 364 -12.43 17.26 -12.40
C TRP A 364 -12.40 15.75 -12.27
N ASP A 365 -13.58 15.12 -12.17
CA ASP A 365 -13.72 13.67 -12.25
C ASP A 365 -13.41 13.19 -13.69
N SER A 366 -12.73 12.05 -13.78
CA SER A 366 -12.15 11.51 -15.00
C SER A 366 -13.16 11.34 -16.13
N GLU A 367 -12.82 11.87 -17.29
CA GLU A 367 -13.63 11.76 -18.51
C GLU A 367 -13.00 10.82 -19.56
N VAL A 368 -11.75 10.38 -19.36
CA VAL A 368 -10.99 9.57 -20.32
C VAL A 368 -10.92 8.11 -19.89
N HIS A 369 -11.36 7.20 -20.74
CA HIS A 369 -11.29 5.74 -20.59
C HIS A 369 -10.26 5.17 -21.60
N ALA A 370 -10.06 3.84 -21.61
CA ALA A 370 -9.21 3.19 -22.62
C ALA A 370 -9.83 1.90 -23.17
N VAL A 371 -9.88 1.76 -24.49
CA VAL A 371 -9.97 0.45 -25.17
C VAL A 371 -8.57 -0.10 -25.33
N LEU A 372 -8.35 -1.36 -24.96
CA LEU A 372 -7.05 -2.03 -25.03
C LEU A 372 -7.10 -3.18 -26.05
N PHE A 373 -6.12 -3.20 -26.93
CA PHE A 373 -5.82 -4.29 -27.85
C PHE A 373 -4.73 -5.15 -27.18
N VAL A 374 -5.13 -6.28 -26.58
CA VAL A 374 -4.22 -7.18 -25.85
C VAL A 374 -3.67 -8.22 -26.81
N HIS A 375 -2.34 -8.28 -26.94
CA HIS A 375 -1.65 -9.14 -27.90
C HIS A 375 -0.81 -10.23 -27.22
N LYS A 376 0.03 -9.87 -26.23
CA LYS A 376 1.08 -10.73 -25.67
C LYS A 376 1.17 -10.60 -24.14
N VAL A 377 0.09 -10.98 -23.45
CA VAL A 377 0.01 -11.01 -21.97
C VAL A 377 -0.21 -12.46 -21.50
N ALA A 378 0.79 -13.07 -20.88
CA ALA A 378 0.70 -14.45 -20.37
C ALA A 378 -0.38 -14.57 -19.28
N GLY A 379 -1.36 -15.45 -19.51
CA GLY A 379 -2.51 -15.66 -18.63
C GLY A 379 -3.78 -14.91 -19.06
N LEU A 380 -3.67 -13.89 -19.93
CA LEU A 380 -4.81 -13.14 -20.46
C LEU A 380 -4.99 -13.43 -21.97
N PRO A 381 -6.16 -13.89 -22.43
CA PRO A 381 -6.39 -14.12 -23.86
C PRO A 381 -6.19 -12.85 -24.71
N SER A 382 -5.73 -13.02 -25.95
CA SER A 382 -5.70 -11.91 -26.91
C SER A 382 -7.12 -11.46 -27.27
N GLY A 383 -7.31 -10.14 -27.40
CA GLY A 383 -8.65 -9.58 -27.57
C GLY A 383 -8.74 -8.07 -27.39
N LEU A 384 -9.97 -7.58 -27.46
CA LEU A 384 -10.35 -6.23 -27.06
C LEU A 384 -10.86 -6.23 -25.63
N TYR A 385 -10.29 -5.35 -24.82
CA TYR A 385 -10.66 -5.08 -23.44
C TYR A 385 -10.97 -3.59 -23.26
N PHE A 386 -11.67 -3.21 -22.18
CA PHE A 386 -12.01 -1.82 -21.88
C PHE A 386 -11.76 -1.51 -20.41
N LEU A 387 -10.94 -0.49 -20.13
CA LEU A 387 -10.67 0.03 -18.78
C LEU A 387 -11.55 1.25 -18.53
N VAL A 388 -12.54 1.08 -17.65
CA VAL A 388 -13.52 2.10 -17.32
C VAL A 388 -13.00 2.94 -16.14
N ARG A 389 -12.15 3.94 -16.45
CA ARG A 389 -11.54 4.82 -15.44
C ARG A 389 -12.55 5.62 -14.60
N ASN A 390 -13.74 5.89 -15.14
CA ASN A 390 -14.87 6.44 -14.38
C ASN A 390 -16.09 5.51 -14.49
N GLU A 391 -16.45 4.87 -13.38
CA GLU A 391 -17.55 3.90 -13.32
C GLU A 391 -18.95 4.54 -13.33
N ASP A 392 -19.08 5.86 -13.24
CA ASP A 392 -20.36 6.54 -13.53
C ASP A 392 -20.72 6.48 -15.02
N HIS A 393 -19.74 6.28 -15.91
CA HIS A 393 -19.96 6.17 -17.36
C HIS A 393 -20.13 4.72 -17.85
N PHE A 394 -20.13 3.72 -16.95
CA PHE A 394 -20.11 2.29 -17.32
C PHE A 394 -21.30 1.89 -18.22
N ASP A 395 -22.53 2.21 -17.81
CA ASP A 395 -23.72 1.78 -18.55
C ASP A 395 -23.86 2.51 -19.90
N ASP A 396 -23.50 3.79 -19.99
CA ASP A 396 -23.52 4.51 -21.26
C ASP A 396 -22.39 4.08 -22.21
N LEU A 397 -21.19 3.74 -21.72
CA LEU A 397 -20.14 3.08 -22.52
C LEU A 397 -20.61 1.72 -23.07
N LYS A 398 -21.25 0.92 -22.21
CA LYS A 398 -21.79 -0.40 -22.57
C LYS A 398 -22.94 -0.33 -23.58
N LYS A 399 -23.72 0.74 -23.54
CA LYS A 399 -24.84 1.04 -24.45
C LYS A 399 -24.41 1.72 -25.75
N ALA A 400 -23.33 2.50 -25.73
CA ALA A 400 -22.79 3.19 -26.92
C ALA A 400 -21.92 2.29 -27.80
N THR A 401 -21.40 1.18 -27.25
CA THR A 401 -20.57 0.20 -27.98
C THR A 401 -21.40 -0.93 -28.62
N ARG A 402 -20.77 -1.77 -29.45
CA ARG A 402 -21.45 -2.88 -30.15
C ARG A 402 -22.15 -3.81 -29.16
N SER A 403 -23.44 -4.05 -29.38
CA SER A 403 -24.31 -4.85 -28.50
C SER A 403 -23.94 -6.34 -28.38
N ASN A 404 -23.02 -6.84 -29.22
CA ASN A 404 -22.48 -8.19 -29.13
C ASN A 404 -21.18 -8.29 -28.30
N PHE A 405 -20.68 -7.19 -27.73
CA PHE A 405 -19.55 -7.23 -26.82
C PHE A 405 -19.95 -7.82 -25.45
N LYS A 406 -19.07 -8.67 -24.93
CA LYS A 406 -19.28 -9.48 -23.72
C LYS A 406 -19.43 -8.64 -22.44
N TRP A 407 -18.65 -7.57 -22.31
CA TRP A 407 -18.63 -6.68 -21.14
C TRP A 407 -18.56 -7.44 -19.80
N ALA A 408 -17.65 -8.41 -19.71
CA ALA A 408 -17.45 -9.25 -18.54
C ALA A 408 -16.03 -9.10 -17.98
N LYS A 409 -15.89 -9.06 -16.66
CA LYS A 409 -14.59 -8.97 -15.98
C LYS A 409 -13.71 -10.19 -16.33
N PRO A 410 -12.41 -10.02 -16.66
CA PRO A 410 -11.53 -11.15 -16.95
C PRO A 410 -11.31 -12.05 -15.73
N GLU A 411 -10.98 -13.32 -15.98
CA GLU A 411 -10.64 -14.28 -14.93
C GLU A 411 -9.37 -13.82 -14.19
N GLY A 412 -9.38 -13.91 -12.85
CA GLY A 412 -8.29 -13.42 -12.00
C GLY A 412 -8.09 -11.90 -11.95
N CYS A 413 -8.97 -11.10 -12.58
CA CYS A 413 -8.87 -9.63 -12.56
C CYS A 413 -9.21 -9.06 -11.16
N PRO A 414 -8.35 -8.24 -10.53
CA PRO A 414 -8.59 -7.65 -9.20
C PRO A 414 -9.94 -6.95 -9.07
N ASP A 415 -10.65 -7.13 -7.95
CA ASP A 415 -12.01 -6.62 -7.76
C ASP A 415 -12.12 -5.08 -7.90
N ASP A 416 -11.08 -4.35 -7.52
CA ASP A 416 -10.95 -2.88 -7.64
C ASP A 416 -10.55 -2.37 -9.03
N LEU A 417 -10.22 -3.27 -9.97
CA LEU A 417 -9.87 -2.92 -11.36
C LEU A 417 -11.10 -3.00 -12.29
N PRO A 418 -11.67 -1.88 -12.76
CA PRO A 418 -12.81 -1.84 -13.70
C PRO A 418 -12.38 -2.14 -15.15
N LEU A 419 -11.82 -3.33 -15.37
CA LEU A 419 -11.42 -3.86 -16.67
C LEU A 419 -12.42 -4.93 -17.14
N TYR A 420 -12.83 -4.85 -18.41
CA TYR A 420 -13.83 -5.75 -19.00
C TYR A 420 -13.35 -6.32 -20.34
N GLU A 421 -13.52 -7.62 -20.55
CA GLU A 421 -13.37 -8.30 -21.84
C GLU A 421 -14.56 -7.94 -22.75
N LEU A 422 -14.28 -7.42 -23.95
CA LEU A 422 -15.29 -7.13 -24.97
C LEU A 422 -15.43 -8.27 -25.98
N THR A 423 -14.31 -8.74 -26.54
CA THR A 423 -14.25 -9.89 -27.45
C THR A 423 -12.82 -10.44 -27.53
N ARG A 424 -12.67 -11.73 -27.83
CA ARG A 424 -11.37 -12.40 -28.02
C ARG A 424 -11.01 -12.50 -29.50
N GLY A 425 -9.71 -12.59 -29.80
CA GLY A 425 -9.19 -12.73 -31.17
C GLY A 425 -7.77 -12.16 -31.31
N ASP A 426 -7.13 -12.38 -32.45
CA ASP A 426 -5.93 -11.61 -32.80
C ASP A 426 -6.34 -10.24 -33.34
N PHE A 427 -5.79 -9.19 -32.75
CA PHE A 427 -6.05 -7.80 -33.10
C PHE A 427 -4.80 -7.03 -33.51
N GLN A 428 -3.63 -7.69 -33.64
CA GLN A 428 -2.37 -7.03 -33.96
C GLN A 428 -2.44 -6.26 -35.28
N GLU A 429 -2.89 -6.91 -36.36
CA GLU A 429 -3.09 -6.29 -37.68
C GLU A 429 -4.09 -5.13 -37.66
N LEU A 430 -5.13 -5.21 -36.82
CA LEU A 430 -6.12 -4.14 -36.73
C LEU A 430 -5.58 -2.94 -35.94
N ALA A 431 -4.85 -3.19 -34.85
CA ALA A 431 -4.19 -2.15 -34.06
C ALA A 431 -3.14 -1.39 -34.91
N LYS A 432 -2.35 -2.10 -35.72
CA LYS A 432 -1.43 -1.51 -36.71
C LYS A 432 -2.18 -0.58 -37.67
N ARG A 433 -3.21 -1.07 -38.35
CA ARG A 433 -4.00 -0.31 -39.33
C ARG A 433 -4.67 0.92 -38.72
N ILE A 434 -5.35 0.77 -37.58
CA ILE A 434 -5.99 1.88 -36.86
C ILE A 434 -4.96 2.93 -36.45
N SER A 435 -3.75 2.52 -36.07
CA SER A 435 -2.63 3.41 -35.73
C SER A 435 -1.87 3.89 -36.97
N CYS A 436 -2.55 4.36 -38.02
CA CYS A 436 -1.93 4.83 -39.28
C CYS A 436 -0.92 3.82 -39.90
N HIS A 437 -1.19 2.52 -39.84
CA HIS A 437 -0.29 1.44 -40.28
C HIS A 437 1.05 1.35 -39.54
N GLN A 438 1.17 1.86 -38.31
CA GLN A 438 2.40 1.77 -37.51
C GLN A 438 2.51 0.40 -36.81
N ASP A 439 3.52 -0.38 -37.18
CA ASP A 439 3.82 -1.73 -36.66
C ASP A 439 3.86 -1.80 -35.12
N ILE A 440 4.44 -0.77 -34.50
CA ILE A 440 4.58 -0.59 -33.04
C ILE A 440 3.27 -0.79 -32.23
N ALA A 441 2.10 -0.63 -32.86
CA ALA A 441 0.79 -0.83 -32.23
C ALA A 441 0.33 -2.30 -32.16
N GLY A 442 0.82 -3.16 -33.06
CA GLY A 442 0.60 -4.61 -33.00
C GLY A 442 1.74 -5.36 -32.32
N ASP A 443 2.97 -4.85 -32.46
CA ASP A 443 4.16 -5.61 -32.07
C ASP A 443 4.47 -5.54 -30.57
N GLY A 444 3.90 -4.57 -29.84
CA GLY A 444 3.92 -4.54 -28.37
C GLY A 444 3.15 -5.67 -27.67
N CYS A 445 3.17 -5.66 -26.33
CA CYS A 445 2.39 -6.57 -25.49
C CYS A 445 0.90 -6.20 -25.49
N PHE A 446 0.63 -4.91 -25.46
CA PHE A 446 -0.70 -4.34 -25.72
C PHE A 446 -0.58 -2.92 -26.29
N SER A 447 -1.61 -2.49 -27.00
CA SER A 447 -1.83 -1.07 -27.34
C SER A 447 -3.22 -0.64 -26.88
N LEU A 448 -3.48 0.67 -26.91
CA LEU A 448 -4.77 1.21 -26.49
C LEU A 448 -5.13 2.50 -27.24
N GLY A 449 -6.44 2.70 -27.39
CA GLY A 449 -7.04 3.98 -27.76
C GLY A 449 -7.69 4.59 -26.53
N MET A 450 -7.33 5.82 -26.20
CA MET A 450 -7.96 6.59 -25.13
C MET A 450 -9.26 7.18 -25.66
N VAL A 451 -10.38 6.91 -24.97
CA VAL A 451 -11.74 7.26 -25.39
C VAL A 451 -12.35 8.17 -24.33
N ALA A 452 -12.61 9.42 -24.69
CA ALA A 452 -13.22 10.39 -23.80
C ALA A 452 -14.75 10.38 -23.89
N HIS A 453 -15.42 10.50 -22.75
CA HIS A 453 -16.78 10.99 -22.65
C HIS A 453 -16.78 12.48 -23.07
N PHE A 454 -17.28 12.76 -24.27
CA PHE A 454 -16.90 13.95 -25.02
C PHE A 454 -18.02 15.00 -25.05
N GLU A 455 -19.10 14.75 -25.78
CA GLU A 455 -20.21 15.70 -25.90
C GLU A 455 -20.84 16.05 -24.55
N GLY A 456 -21.10 15.04 -23.70
CA GLY A 456 -21.64 15.25 -22.35
C GLY A 456 -20.73 16.12 -21.48
N THR A 457 -19.40 15.96 -21.59
CA THR A 457 -18.42 16.83 -20.93
C THR A 457 -18.51 18.27 -21.44
N LEU A 458 -18.52 18.47 -22.77
CA LEU A 458 -18.55 19.81 -23.34
C LEU A 458 -19.88 20.53 -23.07
N GLN A 459 -21.00 19.80 -22.97
CA GLN A 459 -22.31 20.35 -22.58
C GLN A 459 -22.39 20.67 -21.08
N ASN A 460 -22.01 19.72 -20.20
CA ASN A 460 -22.17 19.87 -18.75
C ASN A 460 -21.10 20.76 -18.10
N LYS A 461 -19.86 20.72 -18.59
CA LYS A 461 -18.70 21.43 -18.03
C LYS A 461 -18.23 22.62 -18.88
N SER A 462 -18.83 22.84 -20.07
CA SER A 462 -18.49 23.87 -21.07
C SER A 462 -17.22 23.62 -21.92
N ALA A 463 -17.19 24.24 -23.11
CA ALA A 463 -16.25 23.96 -24.20
C ALA A 463 -14.75 24.11 -23.85
N TRP A 464 -14.41 24.85 -22.79
CA TRP A 464 -13.03 24.96 -22.29
C TRP A 464 -12.45 23.60 -21.84
N MET A 465 -13.30 22.59 -21.59
CA MET A 465 -12.88 21.23 -21.30
C MET A 465 -12.23 20.49 -22.48
N TYR A 466 -12.45 20.90 -23.73
CA TYR A 466 -11.88 20.23 -24.91
C TYR A 466 -10.35 19.99 -24.78
N PRO A 467 -9.50 21.02 -24.57
CA PRO A 467 -8.07 20.81 -24.33
C PRO A 467 -7.75 20.09 -23.01
N ARG A 468 -8.68 20.03 -22.03
CA ARG A 468 -8.46 19.35 -20.74
C ARG A 468 -8.63 17.84 -20.87
N LEU A 469 -9.47 17.36 -21.78
CA LEU A 469 -9.51 15.94 -22.17
C LEU A 469 -8.13 15.50 -22.72
N PHE A 470 -7.47 16.33 -23.53
CA PHE A 470 -6.10 16.08 -23.99
C PHE A 470 -5.03 16.22 -22.87
N TRP A 471 -5.27 17.03 -21.84
CA TRP A 471 -4.41 17.03 -20.66
C TRP A 471 -4.55 15.71 -19.88
N GLU A 472 -5.76 15.18 -19.77
CA GLU A 472 -6.02 13.90 -19.10
C GLU A 472 -5.44 12.70 -19.89
N THR A 473 -5.54 12.67 -21.23
CA THR A 473 -4.83 11.66 -22.06
C THR A 473 -3.31 11.79 -21.93
N GLY A 474 -2.77 13.02 -21.86
CA GLY A 474 -1.36 13.27 -21.63
C GLY A 474 -0.85 12.78 -20.27
N VAL A 475 -1.63 12.99 -19.20
CA VAL A 475 -1.33 12.48 -17.85
C VAL A 475 -1.39 10.95 -17.81
N LEU A 476 -2.41 10.33 -18.42
CA LEU A 476 -2.53 8.88 -18.54
C LEU A 476 -1.38 8.27 -19.35
N GLY A 477 -1.01 8.89 -20.48
CA GLY A 477 0.15 8.50 -21.27
C GLY A 477 1.48 8.61 -20.50
N GLN A 478 1.62 9.64 -19.65
CA GLN A 478 2.80 9.79 -18.79
C GLN A 478 2.85 8.73 -17.68
N VAL A 479 1.72 8.28 -17.14
CA VAL A 479 1.68 7.10 -16.26
C VAL A 479 2.16 5.86 -17.01
N LEU A 480 1.54 5.53 -18.15
CA LEU A 480 1.91 4.36 -18.97
C LEU A 480 3.40 4.35 -19.36
N TYR A 481 3.98 5.52 -19.67
CA TYR A 481 5.41 5.68 -19.91
C TYR A 481 6.29 5.32 -18.68
N LEU A 482 5.92 5.77 -17.50
CA LEU A 482 6.70 5.57 -16.27
C LEU A 482 6.56 4.13 -15.79
N GLU A 483 5.35 3.59 -15.78
CA GLU A 483 5.06 2.19 -15.42
C GLU A 483 5.80 1.20 -16.31
N ALA A 484 5.70 1.35 -17.64
CA ALA A 484 6.41 0.48 -18.58
C ALA A 484 7.93 0.45 -18.35
N HIS A 485 8.53 1.60 -18.03
CA HIS A 485 9.96 1.70 -17.77
C HIS A 485 10.34 1.20 -16.37
N ALA A 486 9.45 1.34 -15.38
CA ALA A 486 9.64 0.80 -14.03
C ALA A 486 9.64 -0.74 -14.00
N VAL A 487 8.82 -1.38 -14.85
CA VAL A 487 8.81 -2.85 -15.01
C VAL A 487 9.81 -3.36 -16.05
N GLY A 488 10.72 -2.49 -16.53
CA GLY A 488 11.88 -2.88 -17.36
C GLY A 488 11.63 -3.00 -18.86
N ILE A 489 10.47 -2.55 -19.36
CA ILE A 489 10.12 -2.56 -20.79
C ILE A 489 10.04 -1.11 -21.32
N SER A 490 9.25 -0.83 -22.36
CA SER A 490 9.06 0.51 -22.87
C SER A 490 7.65 0.76 -23.41
N ALA A 491 7.42 2.02 -23.76
CA ALA A 491 6.13 2.60 -24.08
C ALA A 491 6.32 3.66 -25.18
N THR A 492 5.27 3.88 -25.98
CA THR A 492 5.18 5.02 -26.92
C THR A 492 3.75 5.49 -27.07
N GLY A 493 3.56 6.81 -27.03
CA GLY A 493 2.32 7.46 -27.39
C GLY A 493 2.22 7.69 -28.90
N ILE A 494 1.08 7.33 -29.47
CA ILE A 494 0.81 7.28 -30.90
C ILE A 494 -0.11 8.47 -31.25
N GLY A 495 0.46 9.44 -31.95
CA GLY A 495 -0.26 10.66 -32.36
C GLY A 495 -0.98 10.57 -33.71
N CYS A 496 -0.70 9.53 -34.52
CA CYS A 496 -1.42 9.26 -35.77
C CYS A 496 -2.25 7.99 -35.61
N TYR A 497 -3.56 8.14 -35.72
CA TYR A 497 -4.53 7.05 -35.74
C TYR A 497 -5.75 7.49 -36.57
N PHE A 498 -6.64 6.56 -36.92
CA PHE A 498 -7.88 6.84 -37.65
C PHE A 498 -9.08 6.81 -36.69
N ASP A 499 -9.56 7.99 -36.26
CA ASP A 499 -10.65 8.16 -35.30
C ASP A 499 -11.91 7.35 -35.65
N ASP A 500 -12.41 7.51 -36.89
CA ASP A 500 -13.62 6.83 -37.37
C ASP A 500 -13.46 5.30 -37.38
N ALA A 501 -12.25 4.77 -37.61
CA ALA A 501 -11.99 3.33 -37.57
C ALA A 501 -12.04 2.77 -36.13
N VAL A 502 -11.65 3.58 -35.13
CA VAL A 502 -11.87 3.25 -33.71
C VAL A 502 -13.36 3.26 -33.38
N HIS A 503 -14.10 4.25 -33.89
CA HIS A 503 -15.53 4.38 -33.64
C HIS A 503 -16.31 3.23 -34.30
N GLU A 504 -16.00 2.88 -35.55
CA GLU A 504 -16.59 1.74 -36.25
C GLU A 504 -16.30 0.43 -35.50
N LEU A 505 -15.03 0.19 -35.12
CA LEU A 505 -14.62 -1.01 -34.37
C LEU A 505 -15.42 -1.14 -33.05
N LEU A 506 -15.49 -0.06 -32.27
CA LEU A 506 -16.22 -0.03 -31.01
C LEU A 506 -17.75 0.03 -31.18
N GLY A 507 -18.25 0.40 -32.36
CA GLY A 507 -19.67 0.63 -32.62
C GLY A 507 -20.20 2.00 -32.17
N LEU A 508 -19.31 2.91 -31.76
CA LEU A 508 -19.66 4.26 -31.30
C LEU A 508 -20.35 5.06 -32.41
N ARG A 509 -21.26 5.95 -32.02
CA ARG A 509 -22.03 6.80 -32.94
C ARG A 509 -22.20 8.20 -32.36
N GLY A 510 -22.15 9.21 -33.25
CA GLY A 510 -22.23 10.61 -32.83
C GLY A 510 -21.04 11.03 -31.97
N SER A 511 -21.26 12.06 -31.14
CA SER A 511 -20.20 12.75 -30.40
C SER A 511 -20.12 12.39 -28.91
N SER A 512 -20.95 11.47 -28.41
CA SER A 512 -21.02 11.13 -26.97
C SER A 512 -19.70 10.57 -26.41
N PHE A 513 -19.00 9.76 -27.20
CA PHE A 513 -17.65 9.27 -26.92
C PHE A 513 -16.74 9.46 -28.14
N GLN A 514 -15.48 9.87 -27.94
CA GLN A 514 -14.51 10.14 -29.01
C GLN A 514 -13.11 9.60 -28.65
N SER A 515 -12.35 9.11 -29.62
CA SER A 515 -10.95 8.71 -29.41
C SER A 515 -10.03 9.94 -29.48
N LEU A 516 -9.14 10.15 -28.51
CA LEU A 516 -8.34 11.38 -28.39
C LEU A 516 -6.81 11.18 -28.33
N TYR A 517 -6.33 9.96 -28.09
CA TYR A 517 -4.90 9.62 -28.12
C TYR A 517 -4.72 8.10 -28.19
N HIS A 518 -3.66 7.61 -28.82
CA HIS A 518 -3.33 6.18 -28.84
C HIS A 518 -1.99 5.92 -28.14
N PHE A 519 -1.74 4.68 -27.72
CA PHE A 519 -0.56 4.33 -26.94
C PHE A 519 -0.20 2.84 -27.12
N THR A 520 1.07 2.48 -26.96
CA THR A 520 1.56 1.09 -27.03
C THR A 520 2.61 0.82 -25.95
N VAL A 521 2.64 -0.42 -25.44
CA VAL A 521 3.50 -0.88 -24.33
C VAL A 521 4.05 -2.27 -24.68
N GLY A 522 5.37 -2.46 -24.59
CA GLY A 522 6.03 -3.71 -24.94
C GLY A 522 7.56 -3.68 -24.79
N GLY A 523 8.22 -4.77 -25.16
CA GLY A 523 9.68 -4.85 -25.18
C GLY A 523 10.26 -3.94 -26.29
N PRO A 524 11.22 -3.05 -25.99
CA PRO A 524 11.75 -2.12 -26.98
C PRO A 524 12.78 -2.76 -27.92
N VAL A 525 12.74 -2.35 -29.20
CA VAL A 525 13.95 -2.40 -30.03
C VAL A 525 14.93 -1.34 -29.53
N LEU A 526 16.10 -1.76 -29.05
CA LEU A 526 17.10 -0.86 -28.48
C LEU A 526 17.78 0.01 -29.54
N ASP A 527 17.41 1.29 -29.60
CA ASP A 527 18.08 2.28 -30.46
C ASP A 527 19.50 2.61 -29.96
N LYS A 528 20.48 1.96 -30.59
CA LYS A 528 21.92 2.09 -30.30
C LYS A 528 22.49 3.49 -30.57
N ARG A 529 21.71 4.42 -31.14
CA ARG A 529 22.10 5.83 -31.37
C ARG A 529 21.90 6.70 -30.12
N ILE A 530 21.14 6.25 -29.12
CA ILE A 530 20.81 7.03 -27.93
C ILE A 530 22.01 7.08 -26.97
N MET A 531 22.67 8.25 -26.89
CA MET A 531 23.70 8.51 -25.89
C MET A 531 23.10 9.02 -24.57
N SER A 532 23.50 8.42 -23.45
CA SER A 532 23.12 8.87 -22.10
C SER A 532 24.19 9.78 -21.49
N LEU A 533 24.20 11.04 -21.89
CA LEU A 533 25.02 12.09 -21.27
C LEU A 533 24.30 12.71 -20.05
N PRO A 534 25.03 13.35 -19.11
CA PRO A 534 24.42 14.16 -18.06
C PRO A 534 23.49 15.22 -18.64
N ALA A 535 22.26 15.33 -18.11
CA ALA A 535 21.22 16.21 -18.67
C ALA A 535 21.58 17.71 -18.62
N TYR A 536 22.49 18.07 -17.72
CA TYR A 536 23.18 19.35 -17.69
C TYR A 536 24.67 19.04 -17.47
N PRO A 537 25.61 19.77 -18.09
CA PRO A 537 26.94 19.85 -17.50
C PRO A 537 26.80 20.40 -16.08
N GLY A 538 27.51 19.81 -15.11
CA GLY A 538 27.75 20.51 -13.85
C GLY A 538 28.47 21.83 -14.15
N PRO A 539 28.38 22.84 -13.26
CA PRO A 539 29.06 24.12 -13.48
C PRO A 539 30.52 23.85 -13.82
N ALA A 540 30.94 24.24 -15.03
CA ALA A 540 32.33 24.21 -15.41
C ALA A 540 33.09 25.10 -14.42
N VAL A 541 34.28 24.67 -14.00
CA VAL A 541 35.19 25.53 -13.27
C VAL A 541 35.84 26.45 -14.31
N ASP A 542 35.09 27.48 -14.70
CA ASP A 542 35.59 28.59 -15.50
C ASP A 542 36.53 29.42 -14.63
N SER A 543 37.85 29.19 -14.81
CA SER A 543 39.01 29.81 -14.14
C SER A 543 39.18 29.58 -12.63
#